data_AF-A0A0C2CPR6-F1
#
_entry.id   AF-A0A0C2CPR6-F1
#
_cell.length_a   1.000
_cell.length_b   1.000
_cell.length_c   1.000
_cell.angle_alpha   90.00
_cell.angle_beta   90.00
_cell.angle_gamma   90.00
#
_symmetry.space_group_name_H-M   'P 1'
#
loop_
_entity.id
_entity.type
_entity.pdbx_description
1 polymer ?
#
loop_
_entity_poly.entity_id
_entity_poly.type
_entity_poly.pdbx_seq_one_letter_code
_entity_poly.pdbx_strand_id
1 'polypeptide(L)'
;MTPATKRRVSKPPLELGELEHESAHQETRMATHITEECINCGACEPECPNEAISEGDEIYVIDPKLCTECVGFHDYEACQAVCPVECCLPDPELREDESTLIARAREIHKDKSFSDDFPSRFKK
;
A
#
# COMPACT_ATOMS: atom_id res chain seq x y z
N MET A 1 -0.52 -43.99 51.66
CA MET A 1 0.22 -43.17 50.68
C MET A 1 -0.13 -43.78 49.33
N THR A 2 -0.99 -43.28 48.46
CA THR A 2 -1.39 -41.93 48.03
C THR A 2 -2.89 -41.92 47.62
N PRO A 3 -3.58 -40.76 47.67
CA PRO A 3 -5.02 -40.68 47.44
C PRO A 3 -5.39 -40.41 45.98
N ALA A 4 -6.61 -40.80 45.63
CA ALA A 4 -7.28 -40.65 44.34
C ALA A 4 -7.39 -39.18 43.86
N THR A 5 -7.06 -38.92 42.59
CA THR A 5 -7.27 -37.61 41.95
C THR A 5 -8.48 -37.69 41.01
N LYS A 6 -9.68 -37.43 41.55
CA LYS A 6 -10.85 -37.09 40.74
C LYS A 6 -10.65 -35.68 40.17
N ARG A 7 -10.59 -35.55 38.84
CA ARG A 7 -10.63 -34.27 38.14
C ARG A 7 -11.96 -33.57 38.45
N ARG A 8 -11.89 -32.38 39.06
CA ARG A 8 -13.01 -31.43 39.08
C ARG A 8 -12.70 -30.32 38.07
N VAL A 9 -13.63 -30.11 37.16
CA VAL A 9 -13.70 -28.91 36.33
C VAL A 9 -14.28 -27.80 37.19
N SER A 10 -13.63 -26.64 37.19
CA SER A 10 -14.26 -25.36 37.53
C SER A 10 -13.29 -24.24 37.13
N LYS A 11 -13.43 -23.78 35.89
CA LYS A 11 -12.84 -22.54 35.37
C LYS A 11 -13.43 -21.37 36.18
N PRO A 12 -12.61 -20.45 36.73
CA PRO A 12 -13.15 -19.28 37.41
C PRO A 12 -13.75 -18.30 36.38
N PRO A 13 -14.84 -17.60 36.73
CA PRO A 13 -15.36 -16.47 35.94
C PRO A 13 -14.61 -15.19 36.34
N LEU A 14 -14.54 -14.23 35.40
CA LEU A 14 -14.34 -12.77 35.52
C LEU A 14 -13.91 -12.31 34.12
N GLU A 15 -14.83 -11.93 33.23
CA GLU A 15 -15.50 -10.63 33.09
C GLU A 15 -14.71 -9.61 32.24
N LEU A 16 -15.40 -9.12 31.20
CA LEU A 16 -15.21 -7.88 30.45
C LEU A 16 -13.97 -7.75 29.54
N GLY A 17 -14.23 -7.85 28.25
CA GLY A 17 -13.31 -7.53 27.16
C GLY A 17 -13.90 -7.93 25.81
N GLU A 18 -15.14 -7.50 25.53
CA GLU A 18 -15.79 -7.72 24.24
C GLU A 18 -15.60 -6.47 23.37
N LEU A 19 -15.01 -6.69 22.18
CA LEU A 19 -14.92 -5.78 21.03
C LEU A 19 -13.90 -4.64 21.29
N GLU A 20 -12.83 -4.49 20.52
CA GLU A 20 -12.82 -4.46 19.06
C GLU A 20 -11.60 -5.18 18.47
N HIS A 21 -11.79 -5.65 17.23
CA HIS A 21 -10.75 -6.24 16.41
C HIS A 21 -9.68 -5.19 16.09
N GLU A 22 -8.65 -5.05 16.92
CA GLU A 22 -7.38 -4.43 16.51
C GLU A 22 -6.62 -5.40 15.60
N SER A 23 -7.18 -5.61 14.41
CA SER A 23 -6.61 -6.44 13.36
C SER A 23 -5.59 -5.62 12.57
N ALA A 24 -4.31 -5.80 12.89
CA ALA A 24 -3.19 -5.88 11.94
C ALA A 24 -3.19 -4.94 10.70
N HIS A 25 -3.48 -3.64 10.84
CA HIS A 25 -3.31 -2.69 9.74
C HIS A 25 -1.86 -2.22 9.59
N GLN A 26 -0.93 -3.12 9.26
CA GLN A 26 0.41 -2.73 8.79
C GLN A 26 1.16 -3.89 8.12
N GLU A 27 0.64 -4.42 7.01
CA GLU A 27 1.34 -5.47 6.27
C GLU A 27 1.38 -5.29 4.73
N THR A 28 1.37 -4.06 4.22
CA THR A 28 1.86 -3.77 2.86
C THR A 28 2.20 -2.29 2.65
N ARG A 29 3.17 -1.72 3.36
CA ARG A 29 3.68 -0.39 2.96
C ARG A 29 4.72 -0.62 1.88
N MET A 30 4.54 -0.01 0.70
CA MET A 30 5.38 0.03 -0.51
C MET A 30 4.61 0.90 -1.49
N ALA A 31 4.81 2.23 -1.49
CA ALA A 31 4.30 3.15 -2.52
C ALA A 31 4.46 4.64 -2.18
N THR A 32 4.27 5.49 -3.20
CA THR A 32 3.62 6.79 -3.06
C THR A 32 2.28 6.68 -2.32
N HIS A 33 1.99 7.60 -1.40
CA HIS A 33 0.71 7.72 -0.73
C HIS A 33 0.09 9.10 -0.99
N ILE A 34 -1.21 9.23 -0.74
CA ILE A 34 -1.94 10.49 -0.81
C ILE A 34 -2.20 10.95 0.63
N THR A 35 -1.77 12.18 0.96
CA THR A 35 -1.97 12.74 2.31
C THR A 35 -3.39 13.27 2.50
N GLU A 36 -3.72 13.60 3.75
CA GLU A 36 -4.98 14.25 4.14
C GLU A 36 -5.19 15.65 3.52
N GLU A 37 -4.18 16.21 2.85
CA GLU A 37 -4.30 17.49 2.11
C GLU A 37 -5.03 17.32 0.77
N CYS A 38 -5.40 16.09 0.39
CA CYS A 38 -6.17 15.81 -0.81
C CYS A 38 -7.50 16.57 -0.83
N ILE A 39 -7.77 17.22 -1.96
CA ILE A 39 -9.01 17.99 -2.18
C ILE A 39 -10.06 17.25 -3.04
N ASN A 40 -9.91 15.94 -3.23
CA ASN A 40 -10.80 15.09 -4.04
C ASN A 40 -11.10 15.62 -5.45
N CYS A 41 -10.08 16.16 -6.13
CA CYS A 41 -10.26 16.69 -7.49
C CYS A 41 -10.31 15.62 -8.59
N GLY A 42 -9.90 14.38 -8.29
CA GLY A 42 -9.89 13.26 -9.24
C GLY A 42 -8.84 13.30 -10.36
N ALA A 43 -7.96 14.31 -10.37
CA ALA A 43 -6.99 14.47 -11.45
C ALA A 43 -5.93 13.35 -11.52
N CYS A 44 -5.60 12.72 -10.38
CA CYS A 44 -4.51 11.72 -10.32
C CYS A 44 -4.94 10.31 -10.73
N GLU A 45 -6.21 9.94 -10.57
CA GLU A 45 -6.74 8.61 -10.89
C GLU A 45 -6.47 8.17 -12.34
N PRO A 46 -6.83 8.95 -13.38
CA PRO A 46 -6.64 8.53 -14.77
C PRO A 46 -5.16 8.52 -15.21
N GLU A 47 -4.26 9.11 -14.43
CA GLU A 47 -2.84 9.21 -14.76
C GLU A 47 -2.04 7.99 -14.28
N CYS A 48 -2.61 7.14 -13.42
CA CYS A 48 -1.91 5.97 -12.90
C CYS A 48 -1.85 4.85 -13.96
N PRO A 49 -0.64 4.43 -14.43
CA PRO A 49 -0.53 3.38 -15.44
C PRO A 49 -0.92 1.98 -14.94
N ASN A 50 -1.09 1.82 -13.63
CA ASN A 50 -1.41 0.54 -12.98
C ASN A 50 -2.80 0.54 -12.34
N GLU A 51 -3.61 1.60 -12.54
CA GLU A 51 -4.92 1.76 -11.90
C GLU A 51 -4.85 1.59 -10.36
N ALA A 52 -3.72 2.02 -9.76
CA ALA A 52 -3.46 1.88 -8.33
C ALA A 52 -4.23 2.90 -7.48
N ILE A 53 -4.84 3.92 -8.09
CA ILE A 53 -5.47 5.04 -7.40
C ILE A 53 -6.98 4.90 -7.51
N SER A 54 -7.69 5.06 -6.39
CA SER A 54 -9.16 5.03 -6.36
C SER A 54 -9.71 6.04 -5.36
N GLU A 55 -10.97 6.44 -5.54
CA GLU A 55 -11.70 7.26 -4.57
C GLU A 55 -11.89 6.48 -3.26
N GLY A 56 -11.47 7.07 -2.13
CA GLY A 56 -11.73 6.56 -0.78
C GLY A 56 -12.84 7.34 -0.09
N ASP A 57 -13.03 7.11 1.21
CA ASP A 57 -14.12 7.75 1.97
C ASP A 57 -13.94 9.26 2.15
N GLU A 58 -12.70 9.70 2.40
CA GLU A 58 -12.37 11.12 2.67
C GLU A 58 -11.36 11.71 1.68
N ILE A 59 -10.47 10.87 1.14
CA ILE A 59 -9.42 11.24 0.20
C ILE A 59 -9.28 10.14 -0.85
N TYR A 60 -8.64 10.45 -1.97
CA TYR A 60 -8.13 9.42 -2.87
C TYR A 60 -7.06 8.56 -2.16
N VAL A 61 -7.03 7.27 -2.48
CA VAL A 61 -6.11 6.30 -1.89
C VAL A 61 -5.31 5.59 -2.97
N ILE A 62 -4.10 5.15 -2.62
CA ILE A 62 -3.22 4.37 -3.51
C ILE A 62 -3.10 2.94 -2.94
N ASP A 63 -3.36 1.93 -3.76
CA ASP A 63 -3.05 0.54 -3.45
C ASP A 63 -1.53 0.32 -3.57
N PRO A 64 -0.82 0.07 -2.46
CA PRO A 64 0.63 -0.13 -2.48
C PRO A 64 1.07 -1.35 -3.29
N LYS A 65 0.19 -2.34 -3.48
CA LYS A 65 0.50 -3.54 -4.28
C LYS A 65 0.56 -3.24 -5.77
N LEU A 66 -0.04 -2.15 -6.20
CA LEU A 66 -0.14 -1.75 -7.61
C LEU A 66 0.75 -0.56 -7.94
N CYS A 67 1.09 0.28 -6.96
CA CYS A 67 1.97 1.42 -7.20
C CYS A 67 3.39 0.95 -7.55
N THR A 68 3.97 1.47 -8.63
CA THR A 68 5.37 1.18 -9.01
C THR A 68 6.24 2.44 -9.02
N GLU A 69 5.80 3.52 -8.33
CA GLU A 69 6.39 4.87 -8.47
C GLU A 69 6.59 5.27 -9.95
N CYS A 70 5.69 4.79 -10.81
CA CYS A 70 5.74 4.89 -12.28
C CYS A 70 6.98 4.27 -12.97
N VAL A 71 7.85 3.55 -12.25
CA VAL A 71 8.97 2.80 -12.84
C VAL A 71 8.44 1.83 -13.89
N GLY A 72 9.06 1.85 -15.07
CA GLY A 72 8.64 1.11 -16.26
C GLY A 72 7.74 1.90 -17.22
N PHE A 73 7.23 3.07 -16.80
CA PHE A 73 6.26 3.86 -17.56
C PHE A 73 6.70 5.32 -17.74
N HIS A 74 7.17 5.96 -16.67
CA HIS A 74 7.61 7.35 -16.65
C HIS A 74 8.91 7.49 -15.85
N ASP A 75 9.64 8.58 -16.11
CA ASP A 75 10.82 9.00 -15.33
C ASP A 75 10.46 10.00 -14.21
N TYR A 76 9.17 10.09 -13.87
CA TYR A 76 8.57 10.86 -12.79
C TYR A 76 7.27 10.17 -12.33
N GLU A 77 6.75 10.55 -11.16
CA GLU A 77 5.48 10.04 -10.65
C GLU A 77 4.32 10.86 -11.26
N ALA A 78 3.51 10.23 -12.12
CA ALA A 78 2.47 10.92 -12.87
C ALA A 78 1.41 11.57 -11.97
N CYS A 79 0.98 10.88 -10.91
CA CYS A 79 0.04 11.40 -9.92
C CYS A 79 0.54 12.66 -9.22
N GLN A 80 1.83 12.72 -8.87
CA GLN A 80 2.44 13.90 -8.26
C GLN A 80 2.48 15.08 -9.24
N ALA A 81 2.77 14.83 -10.52
CA ALA A 81 2.85 15.88 -11.54
C ALA A 81 1.52 16.59 -11.82
N VAL A 82 0.38 15.93 -11.57
CA VAL A 82 -0.96 16.50 -11.80
C VAL A 82 -1.67 16.96 -10.54
N CYS A 83 -1.14 16.65 -9.34
CA CYS A 83 -1.78 16.99 -8.09
C CYS A 83 -1.68 18.51 -7.82
N PRO A 84 -2.81 19.25 -7.77
CA PRO A 84 -2.79 20.72 -7.61
C PRO A 84 -2.37 21.19 -6.21
N VAL A 85 -2.32 20.28 -5.24
CA VAL A 85 -1.98 20.53 -3.83
C VAL A 85 -0.77 19.70 -3.38
N GLU A 86 -0.04 19.10 -4.33
CA GLU A 86 1.22 18.38 -4.07
C GLU A 86 1.15 17.29 -2.98
N CYS A 87 -0.02 16.65 -2.81
CA CYS A 87 -0.29 15.70 -1.73
C CYS A 87 0.00 14.23 -2.08
N CYS A 88 0.50 13.93 -3.29
CA CYS A 88 0.94 12.59 -3.68
C CYS A 88 2.45 12.46 -3.39
N LEU A 89 2.81 11.83 -2.28
CA LEU A 89 4.18 11.83 -1.76
C LEU A 89 4.73 10.40 -1.63
N PRO A 90 6.01 10.16 -1.98
CA PRO A 90 6.68 8.90 -1.65
C PRO A 90 6.58 8.59 -0.16
N ASP A 91 6.25 7.35 0.22
CA ASP A 91 6.27 6.94 1.63
C ASP A 91 7.70 7.03 2.19
N PRO A 92 7.97 7.92 3.17
CA PRO A 92 9.31 8.10 3.73
C PRO A 92 9.76 6.92 4.58
N GLU A 93 8.82 6.16 5.15
CA GLU A 93 9.11 4.99 5.97
C GLU A 93 9.37 3.76 5.10
N LEU A 94 8.98 3.81 3.82
CA LEU A 94 9.15 2.66 2.95
C LEU A 94 9.54 3.00 1.52
N ARG A 95 10.84 3.20 1.39
CA ARG A 95 11.53 3.42 0.12
C ARG A 95 11.82 2.10 -0.57
N GLU A 96 11.38 2.00 -1.82
CA GLU A 96 11.68 0.86 -2.68
C GLU A 96 12.85 1.18 -3.61
N ASP A 97 13.59 0.15 -4.01
CA ASP A 97 14.58 0.26 -5.06
C ASP A 97 13.96 0.03 -6.45
N GLU A 98 14.64 0.53 -7.47
CA GLU A 98 14.21 0.41 -8.87
C GLU A 98 13.94 -1.04 -9.31
N SER A 99 14.73 -2.00 -8.81
CA SER A 99 14.61 -3.41 -9.22
C SER A 99 13.33 -4.05 -8.65
N THR A 100 12.94 -3.66 -7.44
CA THR A 100 11.67 -4.07 -6.84
C THR A 100 10.47 -3.50 -7.60
N LEU A 101 10.52 -2.20 -7.93
CA LEU A 101 9.43 -1.51 -8.62
C LEU A 101 9.22 -2.05 -10.05
N ILE A 102 10.30 -2.29 -10.80
CA ILE A 102 10.18 -2.88 -12.16
C ILE A 102 9.75 -4.34 -12.11
N ALA A 103 10.13 -5.10 -11.08
CA ALA A 103 9.64 -6.47 -10.89
C ALA A 103 8.12 -6.49 -10.69
N ARG A 104 7.59 -5.58 -9.86
CA ARG A 104 6.14 -5.41 -9.68
C ARG A 104 5.45 -5.01 -11.00
N ALA A 105 6.00 -4.05 -11.74
CA ALA A 105 5.44 -3.65 -13.04
C ALA A 105 5.33 -4.83 -14.03
N ARG A 106 6.35 -5.70 -14.07
CA ARG A 106 6.36 -6.93 -14.90
C ARG A 106 5.31 -7.96 -14.45
N GLU A 107 5.02 -8.04 -13.15
CA GLU A 107 3.96 -8.93 -12.65
C GLU A 107 2.55 -8.40 -12.93
N ILE A 108 2.34 -7.08 -12.86
CA ILE A 108 1.05 -6.46 -13.17
C ILE A 108 0.77 -6.57 -14.67
N HIS A 109 1.77 -6.25 -15.50
CA HIS A 109 1.63 -6.16 -16.96
C HIS A 109 2.33 -7.31 -17.67
N LYS A 110 1.82 -8.54 -17.49
CA LYS A 110 2.43 -9.78 -18.05
C LYS A 110 2.46 -9.82 -19.58
N ASP A 111 1.60 -9.03 -20.21
CA ASP A 111 1.49 -8.87 -21.65
C ASP A 111 2.42 -7.79 -22.22
N LYS A 112 3.04 -6.96 -21.36
CA LYS A 112 3.97 -5.89 -21.78
C LYS A 112 5.42 -6.31 -21.60
N SER A 113 6.23 -6.09 -22.64
CA SER A 113 7.69 -6.26 -22.53
C SER A 113 8.35 -4.98 -22.04
N PHE A 114 9.07 -5.04 -20.92
CA PHE A 114 9.93 -3.97 -20.43
C PHE A 114 11.39 -4.26 -20.83
N SER A 115 11.98 -3.42 -21.69
CA SER A 115 13.41 -3.48 -22.05
C SER A 115 14.31 -3.15 -20.86
N ASP A 116 15.63 -3.37 -20.95
CA ASP A 116 16.58 -2.97 -19.90
C ASP A 116 16.68 -1.44 -19.72
N ASP A 117 16.37 -0.70 -20.77
CA ASP A 117 16.34 0.77 -20.81
C ASP A 117 14.94 1.33 -20.50
N PHE A 118 14.26 0.75 -19.52
CA PHE A 118 12.92 1.21 -19.12
C PHE A 118 12.95 2.61 -18.47
N PRO A 119 11.90 3.44 -18.65
CA PRO A 119 11.76 4.73 -17.97
C PRO A 119 11.73 4.57 -16.45
N SER A 120 12.44 5.44 -15.74
CA SER A 120 12.56 5.36 -14.30
C SER A 120 13.08 6.66 -13.70
N ARG A 121 12.51 7.06 -12.56
CA ARG A 121 12.95 8.24 -11.80
C ARG A 121 14.36 8.11 -11.22
N PHE A 122 14.93 6.90 -11.19
CA PHE A 122 16.27 6.63 -10.68
C PHE A 122 17.39 6.86 -11.70
N LYS A 123 17.05 7.07 -12.98
CA LYS A 123 18.02 7.19 -14.09
C LYS A 123 18.23 8.64 -14.57
N LYS A 124 17.76 9.64 -13.83
CA LYS A 124 17.97 11.08 -14.11
C LYS A 124 19.35 11.58 -13.70
#